data_AF-A0AA44YD38-F1
#
_entry.id   AF-A0AA44YD38-F1
#
_cell.length_a   1.000
_cell.length_b   1.000
_cell.length_c   1.000
_cell.angle_alpha   90.00
_cell.angle_beta   90.00
_cell.angle_gamma   90.00
#
_symmetry.space_group_name_H-M   'P 1'
#
loop_
_entity.id
_entity.type
_entity.pdbx_description
1 polymer ?
#
loop_
_entity_poly.entity_id
_entity_poly.type
_entity_poly.pdbx_seq_one_letter_code
_entity_poly.pdbx_strand_id
1 'polypeptide(L)'
;MENIFDTSVLVQVVPNLKTSQNWLLDRFFPNVVTYETEEVAIDVDVGLRRMAPFVSPLVEGKLVESRKYQTNTFKPAYIKDKRAPDLRKPIRRQIGERIGGEFTAAEREMLNLQFEMADQIDMINRRLEWMASSAMVSGKVTV
;
A
#
# COMPACT_ATOMS: atom_id res chain seq x y z
N MET A 1 16.06 -33.91 32.97
CA MET A 1 14.62 -33.79 33.23
C MET A 1 14.34 -32.29 33.27
N GLU A 2 13.80 -31.72 32.20
CA GLU A 2 13.53 -30.27 32.14
C GLU A 2 12.41 -29.91 33.12
N ASN A 3 12.64 -28.90 33.94
CA ASN A 3 11.73 -28.48 35.01
C ASN A 3 10.67 -27.52 34.44
N ILE A 4 9.38 -27.77 34.71
CA ILE A 4 8.26 -27.01 34.10
C ILE A 4 8.19 -25.55 34.58
N PHE A 5 8.89 -25.22 35.66
CA PHE A 5 8.97 -23.90 36.27
C PHE A 5 10.20 -23.10 35.83
N ASP A 6 11.01 -23.64 34.91
CA ASP A 6 12.20 -22.94 34.45
C ASP A 6 11.80 -21.73 33.60
N THR A 7 12.57 -20.63 33.70
CA THR A 7 12.24 -19.37 33.00
C THR A 7 12.12 -19.54 31.49
N SER A 8 12.85 -20.49 30.91
CA SER A 8 12.76 -20.88 29.49
C SER A 8 11.41 -21.50 29.10
N VAL A 9 10.69 -22.11 30.05
CA VAL A 9 9.36 -22.72 29.88
C VAL A 9 8.25 -21.69 30.12
N LEU A 10 8.47 -20.71 31.01
CA LEU A 10 7.49 -19.71 31.42
C LEU A 10 7.53 -18.40 30.61
N VAL A 11 8.62 -18.09 29.90
CA VAL A 11 8.72 -16.86 29.11
C VAL A 11 7.84 -16.96 27.87
N GLN A 12 6.71 -16.27 27.92
CA GLN A 12 5.85 -15.95 26.78
C GLN A 12 6.63 -15.07 25.78
N VAL A 13 6.42 -15.30 24.48
CA VAL A 13 7.08 -14.51 23.44
C VAL A 13 6.60 -13.08 23.50
N VAL A 14 7.54 -12.13 23.47
CA VAL A 14 7.27 -10.71 23.25
C VAL A 14 7.46 -10.42 21.76
N PRO A 15 6.39 -10.33 20.96
CA PRO A 15 6.51 -10.03 19.53
C PRO A 15 6.89 -8.56 19.33
N ASN A 16 7.78 -8.29 18.38
CA ASN A 16 8.03 -6.94 17.90
C ASN A 16 7.03 -6.63 16.79
N LEU A 17 6.02 -5.80 17.08
CA LEU A 17 4.95 -5.48 16.14
C LEU A 17 5.25 -4.15 15.42
N LYS A 18 6.10 -4.20 14.39
CA LYS A 18 6.36 -3.06 13.48
C LYS A 18 5.47 -3.15 12.25
N THR A 19 4.23 -2.71 12.35
CA THR A 19 3.32 -2.63 11.20
C THR A 19 3.74 -1.50 10.25
N SER A 20 3.29 -1.57 8.99
CA SER A 20 3.36 -0.44 8.09
C SER A 20 2.55 0.76 8.65
N GLN A 21 3.07 1.98 8.47
CA GLN A 21 2.35 3.23 8.74
C GLN A 21 1.97 3.84 7.40
N ASN A 22 0.69 4.17 7.22
CA ASN A 22 0.11 4.62 5.93
C ASN A 22 -0.43 6.05 6.00
N TRP A 23 0.19 6.91 6.83
CA TRP A 23 -0.37 8.21 7.15
C TRP A 23 -0.51 9.12 5.91
N LEU A 24 0.47 9.09 4.99
CA LEU A 24 0.43 9.86 3.75
C LEU A 24 -0.64 9.34 2.81
N LEU A 25 -0.72 8.02 2.63
CA LEU A 25 -1.73 7.40 1.80
C LEU A 25 -3.14 7.73 2.31
N ASP A 26 -3.39 7.51 3.60
CA ASP A 26 -4.71 7.73 4.20
C ASP A 26 -5.13 9.21 4.15
N ARG A 27 -4.18 10.13 4.31
CA ARG A 27 -4.49 11.56 4.41
C ARG A 27 -4.58 12.27 3.06
N PHE A 28 -3.71 11.93 2.12
CA PHE A 28 -3.51 12.67 0.86
C PHE A 28 -3.84 11.87 -0.39
N PHE A 29 -3.87 10.54 -0.31
CA PHE A 29 -4.18 9.65 -1.45
C PHE A 29 -5.31 8.64 -1.12
N PRO A 30 -6.48 9.08 -0.59
CA PRO A 30 -7.53 8.16 -0.13
C PRO A 30 -8.30 7.47 -1.28
N ASN A 31 -8.24 8.02 -2.49
CA ASN A 31 -9.02 7.53 -3.62
C ASN A 31 -8.28 6.41 -4.34
N VAL A 32 -8.94 5.28 -4.53
CA VAL A 32 -8.42 4.14 -5.29
C VAL A 32 -9.19 4.03 -6.59
N VAL A 33 -8.48 3.96 -7.70
CA VAL A 33 -9.04 3.75 -9.04
C VAL A 33 -8.38 2.53 -9.65
N THR A 34 -9.19 1.60 -10.17
CA THR A 34 -8.74 0.36 -10.78
C THR A 34 -9.03 0.39 -12.28
N TYR A 35 -8.09 -0.12 -13.08
CA TYR A 35 -8.20 -0.21 -14.53
C TYR A 35 -8.03 -1.67 -14.97
N GLU A 36 -8.71 -2.07 -16.03
CA GLU A 36 -8.55 -3.39 -16.66
C GLU A 36 -7.36 -3.44 -17.63
N THR A 37 -6.93 -2.28 -18.11
CA THR A 37 -5.80 -2.10 -19.03
C THR A 37 -4.50 -1.79 -18.29
N GLU A 38 -3.36 -2.01 -18.94
CA GLU A 38 -2.04 -1.70 -18.36
C GLU A 38 -1.79 -0.19 -18.18
N GLU A 39 -2.53 0.66 -18.89
CA GLU A 39 -2.39 2.11 -18.84
C GLU A 39 -3.53 2.76 -18.05
N VAL A 40 -3.17 3.79 -17.29
CA VAL A 40 -4.06 4.63 -16.49
C VAL A 40 -4.19 5.99 -17.17
N ALA A 41 -5.42 6.40 -17.48
CA ALA A 41 -5.71 7.74 -18.01
C ALA A 41 -6.01 8.72 -16.87
N ILE A 42 -5.25 9.82 -16.81
CA ILE A 42 -5.38 10.89 -15.82
C ILE A 42 -5.85 12.16 -16.53
N ASP A 43 -7.05 12.62 -16.16
CA ASP A 43 -7.60 13.88 -16.67
C ASP A 43 -7.18 15.06 -15.79
N VAL A 44 -6.57 16.05 -16.41
CA VAL A 44 -6.14 17.29 -15.78
C VAL A 44 -6.96 18.45 -16.33
N ASP A 45 -7.77 19.08 -15.49
CA ASP A 45 -8.45 20.35 -15.82
C ASP A 45 -7.42 21.49 -15.77
N VAL A 46 -6.91 21.88 -16.94
CA VAL A 46 -5.99 23.02 -17.07
C VAL A 46 -6.82 24.30 -17.21
N GLY A 47 -7.41 24.72 -16.08
CA GLY A 47 -8.22 25.92 -15.98
C GLY A 47 -7.37 27.16 -15.63
N LEU A 48 -7.43 28.20 -16.45
CA LEU A 48 -6.99 29.55 -16.07
C LEU A 48 -8.16 30.30 -15.40
N ARG A 49 -7.86 31.13 -14.38
CA ARG A 49 -8.85 32.07 -13.84
C ARG A 49 -9.08 33.18 -14.87
N ARG A 50 -10.29 33.26 -15.44
CA ARG A 50 -10.67 34.23 -16.48
C ARG A 50 -11.64 35.25 -15.91
N MET A 51 -11.50 36.52 -16.33
CA MET A 51 -12.44 37.59 -15.99
C MET A 51 -13.46 37.77 -17.14
N ALA A 52 -14.69 38.11 -16.79
CA ALA A 52 -15.72 38.41 -17.78
C ALA A 52 -15.37 39.70 -18.55
N PRO A 53 -15.56 39.73 -19.88
CA PRO A 53 -15.34 40.93 -20.66
C PRO A 53 -16.44 41.96 -20.41
N PHE A 54 -16.08 43.25 -20.34
CA PHE A 54 -17.06 44.33 -20.43
C PHE A 54 -17.52 44.51 -21.88
N VAL A 55 -18.84 44.58 -22.09
CA VAL A 55 -19.43 44.78 -23.42
C VAL A 55 -20.57 45.81 -23.32
N SER A 56 -20.72 46.65 -24.35
CA SER A 56 -21.80 47.63 -24.45
C SER A 56 -23.15 46.94 -24.68
N PRO A 57 -24.27 47.42 -24.09
CA PRO A 57 -25.59 46.80 -24.24
C PRO A 57 -26.12 46.74 -25.68
N LEU A 58 -25.59 47.59 -26.57
CA LEU A 58 -26.03 47.72 -27.96
C LEU A 58 -25.24 46.84 -28.94
N VAL A 59 -24.22 46.11 -28.47
CA VAL A 59 -23.33 45.30 -29.30
C VAL A 59 -23.30 43.87 -28.79
N GLU A 60 -23.22 42.92 -29.71
CA GLU A 60 -23.15 41.50 -29.39
C GLU A 60 -21.92 41.15 -28.53
N GLY A 61 -22.11 40.22 -27.59
CA GLY A 61 -21.09 39.77 -26.65
C GLY A 61 -19.87 39.14 -27.34
N LYS A 62 -18.70 39.22 -26.69
CA LYS A 62 -17.51 38.50 -27.15
C LYS A 62 -17.59 37.03 -26.78
N LEU A 63 -17.25 36.15 -27.72
CA LEU A 63 -17.16 34.70 -27.48
C LEU A 63 -16.04 34.42 -26.46
N VAL A 64 -16.37 33.67 -25.40
CA VAL A 64 -15.40 33.20 -24.40
C VAL A 64 -15.19 31.70 -24.63
N GLU A 65 -13.94 31.28 -24.80
CA GLU A 65 -13.64 29.85 -24.96
C GLU A 65 -14.07 29.03 -23.74
N SER A 66 -14.51 27.79 -23.96
CA SER A 66 -14.79 26.81 -22.90
C SER A 66 -13.50 26.36 -22.19
N ARG A 67 -13.66 25.69 -21.04
CA ARG A 67 -12.55 25.00 -20.38
C ARG A 67 -12.08 23.84 -21.25
N LYS A 68 -10.76 23.63 -21.27
CA LYS A 68 -10.12 22.51 -21.97
C LYS A 68 -9.57 21.56 -20.91
N TYR A 69 -9.73 20.26 -21.10
CA TYR A 69 -9.10 19.23 -20.28
C TYR A 69 -7.98 18.57 -21.09
N GLN A 70 -6.98 18.04 -20.39
CA GLN A 70 -5.91 17.23 -20.97
C GLN A 70 -5.93 15.85 -20.34
N THR A 71 -5.94 14.81 -21.17
CA THR A 71 -5.84 13.43 -20.72
C THR A 71 -4.42 12.94 -20.94
N ASN A 72 -3.73 12.59 -19.85
CA ASN A 72 -2.40 11.99 -19.90
C ASN A 72 -2.49 10.51 -19.55
N THR A 73 -1.87 9.65 -20.35
CA THR A 73 -1.76 8.22 -20.03
C THR A 73 -0.47 7.92 -19.27
N PHE A 74 -0.55 7.03 -18.29
CA PHE A 74 0.57 6.61 -17.46
C PHE A 74 0.52 5.10 -17.22
N LYS A 75 1.66 4.44 -17.40
CA LYS A 75 1.83 3.02 -17.09
C LYS A 75 2.44 2.86 -15.70
N PRO A 76 1.70 2.36 -14.68
CA PRO A 76 2.24 2.15 -13.35
C PRO A 76 3.25 1.00 -13.31
N ALA A 77 4.15 1.06 -12.32
CA ALA A 77 5.11 -0.03 -12.10
C ALA A 77 4.45 -1.23 -11.45
N TYR A 78 4.89 -2.42 -11.85
CA TYR A 78 4.36 -3.68 -11.37
C TYR A 78 5.14 -4.18 -10.15
N ILE A 79 4.47 -4.35 -9.01
CA ILE A 79 5.07 -4.82 -7.75
C ILE A 79 4.63 -6.26 -7.51
N LYS A 80 5.59 -7.19 -7.39
CA LYS A 80 5.33 -8.60 -7.09
C LYS A 80 6.42 -9.14 -6.16
N ASP A 81 6.04 -9.49 -4.93
CA ASP A 81 6.92 -10.24 -4.02
C ASP A 81 6.68 -11.75 -4.21
N LYS A 82 7.77 -12.53 -4.24
CA LYS A 82 7.74 -13.98 -4.35
C LYS A 82 8.62 -14.57 -3.25
N ARG A 83 8.02 -15.39 -2.40
CA ARG A 83 8.71 -16.09 -1.31
C ARG A 83 8.71 -17.59 -1.57
N ALA A 84 9.81 -18.24 -1.24
CA ALA A 84 9.89 -19.69 -1.24
C ALA A 84 9.55 -20.19 0.18
N PRO A 85 8.52 -21.04 0.36
CA PRO A 85 8.20 -21.56 1.68
C PRO A 85 9.28 -22.56 2.14
N ASP A 86 9.71 -22.43 3.39
CA ASP A 86 10.53 -23.47 4.03
C ASP A 86 9.62 -24.63 4.46
N LEU A 87 9.75 -25.76 3.78
CA LEU A 87 8.98 -26.99 4.03
C LEU A 87 9.18 -27.56 5.44
N ARG A 88 10.25 -27.19 6.14
CA ARG A 88 10.53 -27.67 7.51
C ARG A 88 9.94 -26.74 8.57
N LYS A 89 9.53 -25.52 8.21
CA LYS A 89 8.96 -24.52 9.11
C LYS A 89 7.64 -24.96 9.78
N PRO A 90 6.75 -25.74 9.12
CA PRO A 90 5.55 -26.31 9.77
C PRO A 90 5.81 -27.49 10.70
N ILE A 91 6.95 -28.18 10.52
CA ILE A 91 7.32 -29.36 11.32
C ILE A 91 8.02 -28.91 12.62
N ARG A 92 8.75 -27.80 12.56
CA ARG A 92 9.44 -27.21 13.71
C ARG A 92 8.44 -26.43 14.58
N ARG A 93 8.70 -26.43 15.90
CA ARG A 93 7.97 -25.62 16.87
C ARG A 93 8.03 -24.14 16.48
N GLN A 94 6.89 -23.45 16.49
CA GLN A 94 6.86 -22.01 16.25
C GLN A 94 7.30 -21.23 17.49
N ILE A 95 7.73 -19.99 17.29
CA ILE A 95 8.08 -19.10 18.39
C ILE A 95 6.83 -18.89 19.26
N GLY A 96 6.91 -19.25 20.55
CA GLY A 96 5.81 -19.07 21.51
C GLY A 96 4.87 -20.26 21.68
N GLU A 97 5.05 -21.32 20.89
CA GLU A 97 4.35 -22.58 21.11
C GLU A 97 4.90 -23.31 22.35
N ARG A 98 4.01 -23.91 23.16
CA ARG A 98 4.41 -24.68 24.34
C ARG A 98 5.36 -25.83 23.98
N ILE A 99 6.31 -26.11 24.87
CA ILE A 99 7.15 -27.31 24.78
C ILE A 99 6.23 -28.53 25.00
N GLY A 100 6.07 -29.36 23.97
CA GLY A 100 5.10 -30.46 23.93
C GLY A 100 4.12 -30.38 22.75
N GLY A 101 4.02 -29.22 22.09
CA GLY A 101 3.20 -29.03 20.89
C GLY A 101 1.74 -28.74 21.22
N GLU A 102 1.21 -27.64 20.68
CA GLU A 102 -0.19 -27.24 20.84
C GLU A 102 -0.94 -27.32 19.51
N PHE A 103 -0.23 -27.13 18.40
CA PHE A 103 -0.79 -27.13 17.05
C PHE A 103 -0.39 -28.38 16.26
N THR A 104 -1.26 -28.80 15.35
CA THR A 104 -0.94 -29.80 14.33
C THR A 104 0.00 -29.21 13.27
N ALA A 105 0.69 -30.07 12.51
CA ALA A 105 1.58 -29.61 11.43
C ALA A 105 0.83 -28.78 10.37
N ALA A 106 -0.43 -29.13 10.08
CA ALA A 106 -1.28 -28.40 9.15
C ALA A 106 -1.65 -27.01 9.68
N GLU A 107 -1.99 -26.88 10.96
CA GLU A 107 -2.26 -25.58 11.58
C GLU A 107 -1.02 -24.68 11.61
N ARG A 108 0.16 -25.24 11.91
CA ARG A 108 1.43 -24.49 11.84
C ARG A 108 1.73 -24.01 10.43
N GLU A 109 1.44 -24.82 9.41
CA GLU A 109 1.60 -24.42 8.01
C GLU A 109 0.72 -23.20 7.70
N MET A 110 -0.55 -23.22 8.09
CA MET A 110 -1.48 -22.11 7.83
C MET A 110 -1.08 -20.83 8.57
N LEU A 111 -0.64 -20.95 9.83
CA LEU A 111 -0.12 -19.81 10.60
C LEU A 111 1.13 -19.20 9.95
N ASN A 112 2.05 -20.05 9.47
CA ASN A 112 3.24 -19.58 8.75
C ASN A 112 2.84 -18.83 7.47
N LEU A 113 1.89 -19.36 6.70
CA LEU A 113 1.41 -18.71 5.48
C LEU A 113 0.80 -17.35 5.78
N GLN A 114 -0.07 -17.25 6.79
CA GLN A 114 -0.67 -15.98 7.20
C GLN A 114 0.38 -14.95 7.62
N PHE A 115 1.39 -15.37 8.37
CA PHE A 115 2.49 -14.50 8.80
C PHE A 115 3.27 -13.94 7.60
N GLU A 116 3.63 -14.80 6.63
CA GLU A 116 4.32 -14.35 5.42
C GLU A 116 3.44 -13.41 4.58
N MET A 117 2.14 -13.72 4.43
CA MET A 117 1.20 -12.86 3.69
C MET A 117 1.02 -11.49 4.35
N ALA A 118 0.94 -11.43 5.68
CA ALA A 118 0.84 -10.17 6.41
C ALA A 118 2.09 -9.30 6.18
N ASP A 119 3.28 -9.90 6.22
CA ASP A 119 4.53 -9.18 5.95
C ASP A 119 4.62 -8.69 4.49
N GLN A 120 4.12 -9.48 3.53
CA GLN A 120 4.01 -9.05 2.13
C GLN A 120 3.12 -7.82 1.95
N ILE A 121 1.96 -7.80 2.60
CA ILE A 121 1.05 -6.64 2.58
C ILE A 121 1.74 -5.42 3.19
N ASP A 122 2.43 -5.60 4.32
CA ASP A 122 3.18 -4.55 4.97
C ASP A 122 4.31 -3.99 4.09
N MET A 123 5.00 -4.84 3.32
CA MET A 123 6.00 -4.39 2.34
C MET A 123 5.38 -3.56 1.20
N ILE A 124 4.22 -3.98 0.68
CA ILE A 124 3.50 -3.23 -0.35
C ILE A 124 3.08 -1.86 0.20
N ASN A 125 2.51 -1.81 1.40
CA ASN A 125 2.12 -0.57 2.04
C ASN A 125 3.30 0.40 2.21
N ARG A 126 4.45 -0.09 2.69
CA ARG A 126 5.67 0.74 2.81
C ARG A 126 6.15 1.25 1.45
N ARG A 127 6.01 0.45 0.38
CA ARG A 127 6.36 0.89 -0.99
C ARG A 127 5.44 2.01 -1.46
N LEU A 128 4.12 1.87 -1.24
CA LEU A 128 3.14 2.89 -1.60
C LEU A 128 3.34 4.18 -0.80
N GLU A 129 3.62 4.08 0.50
CA GLU A 129 3.92 5.22 1.36
C GLU A 129 5.19 5.96 0.91
N TRP A 130 6.23 5.23 0.50
CA TRP A 130 7.44 5.81 -0.09
C TRP A 130 7.17 6.51 -1.42
N MET A 131 6.29 5.96 -2.26
CA MET A 131 5.86 6.61 -3.52
C MET A 131 5.09 7.89 -3.23
N ALA A 132 4.17 7.87 -2.26
CA ALA A 132 3.43 9.04 -1.81
C ALA A 132 4.37 10.15 -1.32
N SER A 133 5.34 9.80 -0.47
CA SER A 133 6.37 10.75 -0.01
C SER A 133 7.18 11.33 -1.16
N SER A 134 7.61 10.49 -2.11
CA SER A 134 8.42 10.93 -3.26
C SER A 134 7.65 11.89 -4.16
N ALA A 135 6.37 11.60 -4.41
CA ALA A 135 5.47 12.45 -5.18
C ALA A 135 5.27 13.82 -4.53
N MET A 136 5.03 13.87 -3.22
CA MET A 136 4.80 15.14 -2.52
C MET A 136 6.06 16.00 -2.41
N VAL A 137 7.22 15.39 -2.12
CA VAL A 137 8.46 16.14 -1.85
C VAL A 137 9.12 16.61 -3.15
N SER A 138 9.19 15.72 -4.14
CA SER A 138 9.96 16.00 -5.36
C SER A 138 9.09 16.28 -6.59
N GLY A 139 7.76 16.11 -6.48
CA GLY A 139 6.86 16.17 -7.63
C GLY A 139 7.09 15.05 -8.65
N LYS A 140 7.96 14.08 -8.34
CA LYS A 140 8.36 12.98 -9.22
C LYS A 140 8.42 11.69 -8.43
N VAL A 141 8.01 10.59 -9.06
CA VAL A 141 8.27 9.25 -8.54
C VAL A 141 9.11 8.52 -9.57
N THR A 142 10.26 8.00 -9.14
CA THR A 142 11.09 7.13 -10.00
C THR A 142 10.75 5.70 -9.61
N VAL A 143 10.14 4.97 -10.53
CA VAL A 143 9.66 3.60 -10.35
C VAL A 143 10.40 2.64 -11.25
#